data_AF-A0A3G1B358-F1
#
_entry.id   AF-A0A3G1B358-F1
#
_cell.length_a   1.000
_cell.length_b   1.000
_cell.length_c   1.000
_cell.angle_alpha   90.00
_cell.angle_beta   90.00
_cell.angle_gamma   90.00
#
_symmetry.space_group_name_H-M   'P 1'
#
loop_
_entity.id
_entity.type
_entity.pdbx_description
1 polymer ?
#
loop_
_entity_poly.entity_id
_entity_poly.type
_entity_poly.pdbx_seq_one_letter_code
_entity_poly.pdbx_strand_id
1 'polypeptide(L)'
;MTKLLQVLIAAGILSISLFTANVYASENANCSRDCEAPTLGVTDSGQRVIDNGIAINGRTFEVNHQIQTNPTMTITTGNTAKVKLMIYENDGVSELRHASIAITDYQDDKNQNDKVLISFDHDFTGAQSFDVVDPDGFVKDVNVKATQLDQWRTEVIYSFKAVKPFDTSSLVVEMWDEERSSRSNVFLNAIKATGDEVVEYVPVQSPYVPPPLQQVNDGTAPQDVECRQGLELVIRVTGQPACVYPFTADTLRAWGLVE
;
A
#
# COMPACT_ATOMS: atom_id res chain seq x y z
N MET A 1 1.92 60.78 -73.91
CA MET A 1 2.93 59.97 -74.63
C MET A 1 3.27 58.75 -73.78
N THR A 2 3.07 57.55 -74.35
CA THR A 2 3.74 56.24 -74.05
C THR A 2 3.90 55.82 -72.58
N LYS A 3 3.07 54.92 -72.02
CA LYS A 3 2.93 53.43 -72.16
C LYS A 3 3.94 52.59 -71.36
N LEU A 4 3.35 51.67 -70.56
CA LEU A 4 3.83 50.37 -70.02
C LEU A 4 4.98 50.45 -68.98
N LEU A 5 4.99 49.67 -67.90
CA LEU A 5 4.71 48.23 -67.79
C LEU A 5 4.37 47.85 -66.32
N GLN A 6 3.52 46.83 -66.17
CA GLN A 6 3.09 46.19 -64.91
C GLN A 6 4.21 45.38 -64.26
N VAL A 7 4.22 45.30 -62.91
CA VAL A 7 4.44 44.03 -62.18
C VAL A 7 3.62 44.05 -60.88
N LEU A 8 2.64 43.16 -60.79
CA LEU A 8 2.01 42.68 -59.56
C LEU A 8 2.82 41.48 -59.08
N ILE A 9 3.31 41.50 -57.83
CA ILE A 9 3.61 40.26 -57.09
C ILE A 9 3.11 40.44 -55.65
N ALA A 10 1.98 39.80 -55.37
CA ALA A 10 1.59 39.43 -54.02
C ALA A 10 2.59 38.38 -53.52
N ALA A 11 3.40 38.72 -52.51
CA ALA A 11 4.16 37.73 -51.76
C ALA A 11 3.32 37.32 -50.55
N GLY A 12 2.41 36.36 -50.78
CA GLY A 12 1.98 35.47 -49.73
C GLY A 12 3.15 34.59 -49.35
N ILE A 13 3.72 34.80 -48.17
CA ILE A 13 4.55 33.80 -47.52
C ILE A 13 3.65 33.10 -46.50
N LEU A 14 3.06 32.00 -46.96
CA LEU A 14 2.61 30.92 -46.11
C LEU A 14 3.88 30.20 -45.63
N SER A 15 4.42 30.59 -44.48
CA SER A 15 5.37 29.74 -43.75
C SER A 15 4.60 29.00 -42.67
N ILE A 16 4.09 27.83 -43.04
CA ILE A 16 3.79 26.77 -42.09
C ILE A 16 5.15 26.35 -41.53
N SER A 17 5.43 26.76 -40.29
CA SER A 17 6.39 26.07 -39.45
C SER A 17 5.65 25.61 -38.22
N LEU A 18 5.01 24.45 -38.40
CA LEU A 18 4.78 23.48 -37.34
C LEU A 18 6.13 23.23 -36.64
N PHE A 19 6.37 23.97 -35.58
CA PHE A 19 7.15 23.46 -34.47
C PHE A 19 6.17 23.30 -33.32
N THR A 20 5.52 22.13 -33.27
CA THR A 20 5.30 21.48 -32.00
C THR A 20 6.68 21.25 -31.40
N ALA A 21 7.21 22.28 -30.75
CA ALA A 21 8.13 22.03 -29.68
C ALA A 21 7.31 21.23 -28.68
N ASN A 22 7.55 19.92 -28.63
CA ASN A 22 7.42 19.19 -27.38
C ASN A 22 8.39 19.89 -26.43
N VAL A 23 7.92 20.98 -25.83
CA VAL A 23 8.52 21.56 -24.66
C VAL A 23 8.29 20.47 -23.62
N TYR A 24 9.33 19.66 -23.38
CA TYR A 24 9.55 19.17 -22.04
C TYR A 24 9.46 20.40 -21.17
N ALA A 25 8.36 20.53 -20.42
CA ALA A 25 8.26 21.56 -19.42
C ALA A 25 9.51 21.39 -18.56
N SER A 26 10.42 22.36 -18.65
CA SER A 26 11.53 22.43 -17.71
C SER A 26 10.88 22.52 -16.33
N GLU A 27 11.08 21.52 -15.48
CA GLU A 27 10.53 21.49 -14.12
C GLU A 27 10.98 22.69 -13.26
N ASN A 28 11.90 23.54 -13.76
CA ASN A 28 12.55 24.61 -12.99
C ASN A 28 12.24 26.04 -13.48
N ALA A 29 11.02 26.35 -13.93
CA ALA A 29 10.71 27.69 -14.43
C ALA A 29 10.62 28.81 -13.37
N ASN A 30 10.74 28.52 -12.06
CA ASN A 30 10.67 29.56 -11.02
C ASN A 30 11.32 29.20 -9.67
N CYS A 31 12.31 28.31 -9.67
CA CYS A 31 13.03 27.96 -8.44
C CYS A 31 13.97 29.11 -8.04
N SER A 32 13.86 29.59 -6.80
CA SER A 32 14.59 30.79 -6.34
C SER A 32 15.79 30.49 -5.42
N ARG A 33 15.96 29.24 -4.97
CA ARG A 33 17.00 28.84 -4.01
C ARG A 33 17.57 27.45 -4.29
N ASP A 34 16.93 26.41 -3.76
CA ASP A 34 17.25 25.01 -4.04
C ASP A 34 16.24 24.42 -5.01
N CYS A 35 16.75 23.74 -6.02
CA CYS A 35 15.98 23.12 -7.10
C CYS A 35 16.30 21.65 -7.25
N GLU A 36 17.19 21.11 -6.42
CA GLU A 36 17.62 19.72 -6.50
C GLU A 36 16.65 18.88 -5.65
N ALA A 37 15.78 18.15 -6.32
CA ALA A 37 14.82 17.31 -5.60
C ALA A 37 15.49 16.08 -4.96
N PRO A 38 14.98 15.59 -3.81
CA PRO A 38 15.47 14.38 -3.19
C PRO A 38 15.52 13.22 -4.20
N THR A 39 16.57 12.41 -4.13
CA THR A 39 16.85 11.39 -5.15
C THR A 39 17.20 10.03 -4.56
N LEU A 40 16.93 8.98 -5.33
CA LEU A 40 17.32 7.61 -5.02
C LEU A 40 18.63 7.18 -5.73
N GLY A 41 19.24 8.03 -6.54
CA GLY A 41 20.39 7.58 -7.33
C GLY A 41 21.25 8.70 -7.88
N VAL A 42 20.70 9.48 -8.80
CA VAL A 42 21.40 10.56 -9.50
C VAL A 42 20.74 11.90 -9.24
N THR A 43 21.55 12.94 -9.09
CA THR A 43 21.09 14.33 -9.03
C THR A 43 20.58 14.81 -10.39
N ASP A 44 20.01 16.00 -10.46
CA ASP A 44 19.53 16.64 -11.70
C ASP A 44 20.68 16.97 -12.66
N SER A 45 21.88 17.18 -12.12
CA SER A 45 23.12 17.29 -12.90
C SER A 45 23.65 15.94 -13.41
N GLY A 46 23.00 14.82 -13.04
CA GLY A 46 23.38 13.47 -13.43
C GLY A 46 24.51 12.87 -12.59
N GLN A 47 24.91 13.51 -11.48
CA GLN A 47 25.92 12.97 -10.57
C GLN A 47 25.29 11.85 -9.73
N ARG A 48 25.93 10.67 -9.70
CA ARG A 48 25.50 9.60 -8.79
C ARG A 48 25.87 9.94 -7.34
N VAL A 49 24.86 9.88 -6.47
CA VAL A 49 24.96 10.13 -5.02
C VAL A 49 24.52 8.92 -4.20
N ILE A 50 23.73 8.02 -4.79
CA ILE A 50 23.31 6.76 -4.18
C ILE A 50 23.52 5.62 -5.17
N ASP A 51 24.14 4.55 -4.67
CA ASP A 51 24.09 3.23 -5.29
C ASP A 51 22.92 2.46 -4.69
N ASN A 52 22.23 1.66 -5.51
CA ASN A 52 21.19 0.74 -5.03
C ASN A 52 20.05 1.44 -4.26
N GLY A 53 19.54 2.54 -4.82
CA GLY A 53 18.52 3.42 -4.23
C GLY A 53 17.26 2.77 -3.70
N ILE A 54 16.89 1.62 -4.26
CA ILE A 54 15.68 0.91 -3.85
C ILE A 54 15.97 -0.56 -3.61
N ALA A 55 15.33 -1.14 -2.59
CA ALA A 55 15.30 -2.58 -2.39
C ALA A 55 13.89 -3.09 -2.11
N ILE A 56 13.54 -4.23 -2.71
CA ILE A 56 12.28 -4.93 -2.46
C ILE A 56 12.63 -6.33 -1.93
N ASN A 57 12.19 -6.64 -0.71
CA ASN A 57 12.54 -7.87 0.01
C ASN A 57 14.05 -8.17 0.03
N GLY A 58 14.86 -7.12 0.17
CA GLY A 58 16.32 -7.23 0.24
C GLY A 58 17.04 -7.30 -1.11
N ARG A 59 16.32 -7.43 -2.22
CA ARG A 59 16.93 -7.31 -3.55
C ARG A 59 17.01 -5.85 -3.96
N THR A 60 18.22 -5.39 -4.26
CA THR A 60 18.50 -4.00 -4.58
C THR A 60 18.46 -3.71 -6.08
N PHE A 61 18.18 -2.46 -6.43
CA PHE A 61 18.19 -1.96 -7.80
C PHE A 61 18.79 -0.56 -7.87
N GLU A 62 19.57 -0.32 -8.90
CA GLU A 62 20.05 1.03 -9.25
C GLU A 62 18.90 1.89 -9.77
N VAL A 63 18.88 3.16 -9.38
CA VAL A 63 17.92 4.14 -9.89
C VAL A 63 18.64 5.10 -10.81
N ASN A 64 18.44 4.94 -12.11
CA ASN A 64 19.18 5.65 -13.15
C ASN A 64 18.30 6.64 -13.93
N HIS A 65 16.99 6.39 -13.94
CA HIS A 65 16.03 7.12 -14.74
C HIS A 65 14.75 7.35 -13.93
N GLN A 66 14.01 8.39 -14.31
CA GLN A 66 12.69 8.67 -13.76
C GLN A 66 11.76 7.47 -13.96
N ILE A 67 11.71 6.91 -15.17
CA ILE A 67 10.93 5.72 -15.50
C ILE A 67 11.90 4.61 -15.90
N GLN A 68 11.82 3.46 -15.22
CA GLN A 68 12.65 2.29 -15.54
C GLN A 68 11.91 0.97 -15.30
N THR A 69 12.40 -0.09 -15.92
CA THR A 69 11.90 -1.45 -15.67
C THR A 69 12.91 -2.21 -14.83
N ASN A 70 12.43 -2.83 -13.76
CA ASN A 70 13.20 -3.77 -12.95
C ASN A 70 12.55 -5.15 -13.04
N PRO A 71 13.29 -6.25 -12.78
CA PRO A 71 12.66 -7.56 -12.71
C PRO A 71 11.57 -7.60 -11.62
N THR A 72 10.41 -8.13 -11.96
CA THR A 72 9.25 -8.20 -11.07
C THR A 72 9.57 -8.98 -9.79
N MET A 73 9.26 -8.37 -8.66
CA MET A 73 9.38 -8.96 -7.35
C MET A 73 8.03 -9.56 -6.93
N THR A 74 8.03 -10.87 -6.74
CA THR A 74 6.83 -11.58 -6.27
C THR A 74 6.83 -11.61 -4.75
N ILE A 75 5.74 -11.13 -4.15
CA ILE A 75 5.47 -11.25 -2.72
C ILE A 75 4.34 -12.26 -2.50
N THR A 76 4.40 -12.98 -1.38
CA THR A 76 3.37 -13.96 -1.02
C THR A 76 2.37 -13.33 -0.05
N THR A 77 1.08 -13.55 -0.26
CA THR A 77 0.04 -13.10 0.67
C THR A 77 0.28 -13.67 2.08
N GLY A 78 -0.02 -12.88 3.11
CA GLY A 78 0.21 -13.21 4.52
C GLY A 78 1.64 -12.98 5.01
N ASN A 79 2.64 -12.93 4.12
CA ASN A 79 4.02 -12.61 4.49
C ASN A 79 4.26 -11.10 4.49
N THR A 80 5.13 -10.64 5.39
CA THR A 80 5.57 -9.24 5.40
C THR A 80 6.52 -8.97 4.25
N ALA A 81 6.11 -8.09 3.36
CA ALA A 81 6.95 -7.47 2.34
C ALA A 81 7.63 -6.22 2.89
N LYS A 82 8.80 -5.90 2.32
CA LYS A 82 9.54 -4.67 2.64
C LYS A 82 9.98 -3.97 1.36
N VAL A 83 9.70 -2.68 1.28
CA VAL A 83 10.31 -1.75 0.32
C VAL A 83 11.19 -0.80 1.09
N LYS A 84 12.46 -0.71 0.72
CA LYS A 84 13.44 0.20 1.30
C LYS A 84 13.82 1.23 0.24
N LEU A 85 13.76 2.50 0.63
CA LEU A 85 14.29 3.62 -0.12
C LEU A 85 15.55 4.13 0.60
N MET A 86 16.61 4.34 -0.17
CA MET A 86 17.79 5.09 0.22
C MET A 86 17.64 6.45 -0.45
N ILE A 87 17.42 7.50 0.33
CA ILE A 87 17.10 8.84 -0.17
C ILE A 87 18.27 9.77 0.15
N TYR A 88 18.69 10.56 -0.83
CA TYR A 88 19.65 11.65 -0.68
C TYR A 88 18.90 12.96 -0.78
N GLU A 89 19.20 13.86 0.15
CA GLU A 89 18.70 15.23 0.21
C GLU A 89 19.89 16.17 0.36
N ASN A 90 20.06 17.13 -0.57
CA ASN A 90 21.24 17.99 -0.65
C ASN A 90 21.25 19.12 0.39
N ASP A 91 20.09 19.52 0.90
CA ASP A 91 20.02 20.51 1.99
C ASP A 91 20.03 19.85 3.37
N GLY A 92 19.99 18.52 3.41
CA GLY A 92 20.19 17.69 4.60
C GLY A 92 18.96 16.88 4.96
N VAL A 93 19.15 15.81 5.71
CA VAL A 93 18.05 14.88 6.03
C VAL A 93 16.86 15.53 6.77
N SER A 94 17.06 16.68 7.40
CA SER A 94 15.99 17.44 8.06
C SER A 94 15.02 18.06 7.07
N GLU A 95 15.45 18.25 5.82
CA GLU A 95 14.68 18.91 4.76
C GLU A 95 13.81 17.94 3.98
N LEU A 96 14.06 16.61 4.08
CA LEU A 96 13.13 15.63 3.53
C LEU A 96 11.79 15.74 4.27
N ARG A 97 10.74 16.11 3.54
CA ARG A 97 9.39 16.28 4.09
C ARG A 97 8.47 15.11 3.77
N HIS A 98 8.67 14.47 2.61
CA HIS A 98 7.81 13.39 2.18
C HIS A 98 8.56 12.33 1.40
N ALA A 99 8.16 11.08 1.61
CA ALA A 99 8.48 9.98 0.74
C ALA A 99 7.29 9.01 0.72
N SER A 100 6.83 8.59 -0.45
CA SER A 100 5.75 7.62 -0.56
C SER A 100 6.08 6.49 -1.52
N ILE A 101 5.37 5.39 -1.35
CA ILE A 101 5.30 4.32 -2.34
C ILE A 101 3.84 4.11 -2.76
N ALA A 102 3.60 4.00 -4.05
CA ALA A 102 2.32 3.60 -4.61
C ALA A 102 2.46 2.29 -5.39
N ILE A 103 1.60 1.31 -5.09
CA ILE A 103 1.40 0.12 -5.92
C ILE A 103 0.27 0.44 -6.88
N THR A 104 0.56 0.47 -8.17
CA THR A 104 -0.33 1.15 -9.12
C THR A 104 -0.37 0.49 -10.50
N ASP A 105 -1.53 0.60 -11.15
CA ASP A 105 -1.69 0.26 -12.57
C ASP A 105 -1.27 1.47 -13.42
N TYR A 106 0.05 1.74 -13.46
CA TYR A 106 0.61 2.90 -14.16
C TYR A 106 0.64 2.69 -15.68
N GLN A 107 0.02 3.61 -16.43
CA GLN A 107 0.18 3.72 -17.88
C GLN A 107 0.98 4.96 -18.27
N ASP A 108 0.61 6.10 -17.69
CA ASP A 108 1.30 7.39 -17.79
C ASP A 108 0.86 8.28 -16.61
N ASP A 109 1.46 9.47 -16.48
CA ASP A 109 1.21 10.39 -15.36
C ASP A 109 -0.25 10.87 -15.25
N LYS A 110 -1.05 10.76 -16.32
CA LYS A 110 -2.49 11.11 -16.30
C LYS A 110 -3.37 9.90 -16.07
N ASN A 111 -2.82 8.70 -16.24
CA ASN A 111 -3.50 7.41 -16.19
C ASN A 111 -2.79 6.51 -15.18
N GLN A 112 -2.73 6.99 -13.94
CA GLN A 112 -2.23 6.26 -12.77
C GLN A 112 -3.42 5.90 -11.88
N ASN A 113 -3.57 4.61 -11.56
CA ASN A 113 -4.63 4.11 -10.68
C ASN A 113 -4.02 3.36 -9.50
N ASP A 114 -3.88 4.06 -8.38
CA ASP A 114 -3.23 3.55 -7.19
C ASP A 114 -4.13 2.56 -6.46
N LYS A 115 -3.62 1.33 -6.29
CA LYS A 115 -4.25 0.30 -5.46
C LYS A 115 -3.96 0.56 -3.99
N VAL A 116 -2.72 0.95 -3.70
CA VAL A 116 -2.21 1.22 -2.36
C VAL A 116 -1.24 2.39 -2.44
N LEU A 117 -1.39 3.37 -1.57
CA LEU A 117 -0.43 4.43 -1.31
C LEU A 117 -0.03 4.37 0.17
N ILE A 118 1.27 4.37 0.44
CA ILE A 118 1.82 4.45 1.80
C ILE A 118 2.77 5.65 1.82
N SER A 119 2.46 6.68 2.61
CA SER A 119 3.29 7.88 2.75
C SER A 119 4.06 7.89 4.07
N PHE A 120 5.24 8.49 4.04
CA PHE A 120 5.95 8.99 5.20
C PHE A 120 5.98 10.51 5.09
N ASP A 121 5.69 11.18 6.19
CA ASP A 121 5.65 12.63 6.28
C ASP A 121 6.45 13.10 7.50
N HIS A 122 7.19 14.18 7.32
CA HIS A 122 8.00 14.82 8.34
C HIS A 122 7.63 16.30 8.40
N ASP A 123 7.00 16.73 9.48
CA ASP A 123 6.53 18.10 9.60
C ASP A 123 7.65 19.10 9.97
N PHE A 124 7.34 20.39 9.87
CA PHE A 124 8.27 21.48 10.19
C PHE A 124 8.69 21.54 11.67
N THR A 125 8.05 20.76 12.55
CA THR A 125 8.40 20.67 13.97
C THR A 125 9.31 19.49 14.28
N GLY A 126 9.60 18.65 13.29
CA GLY A 126 10.39 17.44 13.45
C GLY A 126 9.56 16.17 13.70
N ALA A 127 8.23 16.27 13.72
CA ALA A 127 7.36 15.12 13.97
C ALA A 127 7.21 14.27 12.71
N GLN A 128 7.29 12.96 12.88
CA GLN A 128 7.14 11.99 11.80
C GLN A 128 5.80 11.28 11.89
N SER A 129 5.13 11.12 10.76
CA SER A 129 3.89 10.38 10.60
C SER A 129 3.91 9.53 9.33
N PHE A 130 2.93 8.64 9.21
CA PHE A 130 2.69 7.90 7.98
C PHE A 130 1.19 7.70 7.79
N ASP A 131 0.75 7.68 6.54
CA ASP A 131 -0.64 7.43 6.16
C ASP A 131 -0.72 6.29 5.14
N VAL A 132 -1.88 5.65 5.10
CA VAL A 132 -2.17 4.55 4.18
C VAL A 132 -3.51 4.79 3.49
N VAL A 133 -3.49 4.79 2.17
CA VAL A 133 -4.69 4.80 1.32
C VAL A 133 -4.75 3.46 0.60
N ASP A 134 -5.70 2.63 1.00
CA ASP A 134 -5.91 1.28 0.45
C ASP A 134 -7.42 1.01 0.37
N PRO A 135 -8.12 1.59 -0.62
CA PRO A 135 -9.59 1.54 -0.70
C PRO A 135 -10.13 0.12 -0.86
N ASP A 136 -9.34 -0.76 -1.48
CA ASP A 136 -9.72 -2.13 -1.78
C ASP A 136 -9.15 -3.14 -0.76
N GLY A 137 -8.37 -2.71 0.23
CA GLY A 137 -7.84 -3.56 1.31
C GLY A 137 -6.84 -4.61 0.81
N PHE A 138 -5.89 -4.23 -0.05
CA PHE A 138 -4.80 -5.08 -0.52
C PHE A 138 -3.74 -5.37 0.55
N VAL A 139 -3.55 -4.48 1.53
CA VAL A 139 -2.49 -4.59 2.54
C VAL A 139 -3.00 -4.44 3.99
N LYS A 140 -2.27 -5.05 4.92
CA LYS A 140 -2.43 -4.90 6.38
C LYS A 140 -1.06 -4.80 7.07
N ASP A 141 -1.08 -4.54 8.38
CA ASP A 141 0.11 -4.45 9.24
C ASP A 141 1.17 -3.50 8.67
N VAL A 142 0.70 -2.36 8.15
CA VAL A 142 1.57 -1.36 7.54
C VAL A 142 2.35 -0.63 8.63
N ASN A 143 3.65 -0.49 8.41
CA ASN A 143 4.54 0.28 9.26
C ASN A 143 5.60 0.96 8.39
N VAL A 144 5.92 2.20 8.73
CA VAL A 144 6.97 2.97 8.06
C VAL A 144 8.01 3.41 9.07
N LYS A 145 9.28 3.23 8.73
CA LYS A 145 10.41 3.67 9.56
C LYS A 145 11.39 4.45 8.73
N ALA A 146 11.57 5.73 9.08
CA ALA A 146 12.67 6.55 8.59
C ALA A 146 13.87 6.46 9.55
N THR A 147 15.09 6.46 9.03
CA THR A 147 16.32 6.44 9.82
C THR A 147 17.37 7.29 9.12
N GLN A 148 17.85 8.31 9.81
CA GLN A 148 19.01 9.08 9.37
C GLN A 148 20.26 8.18 9.37
N LEU A 149 20.95 8.10 8.24
CA LEU A 149 22.19 7.35 8.09
C LEU A 149 23.42 8.25 8.22
N ASP A 150 23.33 9.46 7.68
CA ASP A 150 24.29 10.54 7.86
C ASP A 150 23.62 11.92 7.65
N GLN A 151 24.38 12.97 7.39
CA GLN A 151 23.83 14.32 7.23
C GLN A 151 23.00 14.52 5.95
N TRP A 152 23.14 13.65 4.93
CA TRP A 152 22.47 13.77 3.63
C TRP A 152 21.54 12.61 3.30
N ARG A 153 21.73 11.45 3.96
CA ARG A 153 21.04 10.20 3.59
C ARG A 153 20.04 9.74 4.63
N THR A 154 18.83 9.45 4.18
CA THR A 154 17.75 8.84 4.96
C THR A 154 17.38 7.49 4.38
N GLU A 155 17.28 6.47 5.23
CA GLU A 155 16.67 5.19 4.90
C GLU A 155 15.20 5.22 5.28
N VAL A 156 14.30 4.96 4.34
CA VAL A 156 12.86 4.81 4.62
C VAL A 156 12.43 3.38 4.29
N ILE A 157 11.97 2.64 5.29
CA ILE A 157 11.48 1.26 5.14
C ILE A 157 9.97 1.22 5.31
N TYR A 158 9.28 0.86 4.24
CA TYR A 158 7.86 0.51 4.23
C TYR A 158 7.74 -1.00 4.42
N SER A 159 7.07 -1.42 5.48
CA SER A 159 6.75 -2.82 5.76
C SER A 159 5.24 -3.00 5.71
N PHE A 160 4.75 -4.02 5.03
CA PHE A 160 3.32 -4.32 4.94
C PHE A 160 3.11 -5.80 4.65
N LYS A 161 1.92 -6.34 4.94
CA LYS A 161 1.50 -7.66 4.49
C LYS A 161 0.50 -7.51 3.36
N ALA A 162 0.76 -8.12 2.20
CA ALA A 162 -0.27 -8.29 1.20
C ALA A 162 -1.31 -9.29 1.72
N VAL A 163 -2.59 -8.91 1.73
CA VAL A 163 -3.69 -9.78 2.14
C VAL A 163 -4.54 -10.23 0.96
N LYS A 164 -4.42 -9.57 -0.19
CA LYS A 164 -5.03 -9.99 -1.47
C LYS A 164 -3.95 -10.19 -2.53
N PRO A 165 -4.08 -11.20 -3.42
CA PRO A 165 -3.25 -11.26 -4.60
C PRO A 165 -3.57 -10.09 -5.53
N PHE A 166 -2.58 -9.65 -6.29
CA PHE A 166 -2.74 -8.66 -7.35
C PHE A 166 -1.77 -8.97 -8.49
N ASP A 167 -2.19 -8.63 -9.71
CA ASP A 167 -1.38 -8.81 -10.92
C ASP A 167 -0.12 -7.95 -10.90
N THR A 168 0.70 -8.04 -11.94
CA THR A 168 1.95 -7.26 -11.98
C THR A 168 1.62 -5.77 -12.04
N SER A 169 2.08 -5.03 -11.02
CA SER A 169 1.88 -3.59 -10.86
C SER A 169 3.20 -2.85 -10.92
N SER A 170 3.12 -1.57 -11.28
CA SER A 170 4.24 -0.65 -11.12
C SER A 170 4.36 -0.23 -9.66
N LEU A 171 5.58 0.15 -9.27
CA LEU A 171 5.85 0.81 -8.01
C LEU A 171 6.26 2.25 -8.33
N VAL A 172 5.48 3.22 -7.87
CA VAL A 172 5.81 4.65 -8.00
C VAL A 172 6.31 5.15 -6.66
N VAL A 173 7.40 5.92 -6.69
CA VAL A 173 7.96 6.59 -5.52
C VAL A 173 7.86 8.08 -5.75
N GLU A 174 7.28 8.81 -4.81
CA GLU A 174 7.26 10.28 -4.84
C GLU A 174 7.95 10.83 -3.59
N MET A 175 8.76 11.87 -3.78
CA MET A 175 9.48 12.52 -2.70
C MET A 175 9.47 14.04 -2.91
N TRP A 176 9.45 14.80 -1.83
CA TRP A 176 9.65 16.24 -1.86
C TRP A 176 10.29 16.77 -0.56
N ASP A 177 11.02 17.88 -0.71
CA ASP A 177 11.77 18.57 0.36
C ASP A 177 10.99 19.77 0.94
N GLU A 178 11.59 20.52 1.86
CA GLU A 178 10.97 21.72 2.46
C GLU A 178 10.57 22.79 1.43
N GLU A 179 11.36 22.98 0.38
CA GLU A 179 11.13 23.97 -0.68
C GLU A 179 10.18 23.44 -1.78
N ARG A 180 9.69 22.21 -1.62
CA ARG A 180 8.83 21.46 -2.55
C ARG A 180 9.49 21.12 -3.88
N SER A 181 10.82 21.03 -3.93
CA SER A 181 11.48 20.33 -5.02
C SER A 181 11.06 18.87 -4.94
N SER A 182 10.50 18.35 -6.03
CA SER A 182 9.85 17.04 -6.02
C SER A 182 10.40 16.13 -7.10
N ARG A 183 10.48 14.84 -6.80
CA ARG A 183 10.90 13.82 -7.75
C ARG A 183 9.95 12.64 -7.68
N SER A 184 9.60 12.12 -8.86
CA SER A 184 8.90 10.86 -9.00
C SER A 184 9.80 9.82 -9.68
N ASN A 185 9.78 8.58 -9.20
CA ASN A 185 10.43 7.44 -9.84
C ASN A 185 9.39 6.34 -10.08
N VAL A 186 9.24 5.93 -11.34
CA VAL A 186 8.33 4.87 -11.76
C VAL A 186 9.13 3.61 -12.09
N PHE A 187 8.89 2.57 -11.30
CA PHE A 187 9.42 1.23 -11.53
C PHE A 187 8.34 0.37 -12.18
N LEU A 188 8.41 0.26 -13.50
CA LEU A 188 7.44 -0.48 -14.32
C LEU A 188 7.48 -1.97 -13.98
N ASN A 189 6.29 -2.55 -13.81
CA ASN A 189 6.10 -3.98 -13.58
C ASN A 189 6.92 -4.53 -12.39
N ALA A 190 7.13 -3.71 -11.36
CA ALA A 190 8.09 -3.98 -10.30
C ALA A 190 7.61 -5.00 -9.26
N ILE A 191 6.29 -5.14 -9.03
CA ILE A 191 5.77 -5.93 -7.91
C ILE A 191 4.49 -6.69 -8.27
N LYS A 192 4.34 -7.89 -7.69
CA LYS A 192 3.15 -8.75 -7.83
C LYS A 192 2.89 -9.47 -6.50
N ALA A 193 1.63 -9.62 -6.10
CA ALA A 193 1.27 -10.50 -4.97
C ALA A 193 0.61 -11.79 -5.45
N THR A 194 1.07 -12.93 -4.89
CA THR A 194 0.53 -14.27 -5.19
C THR A 194 0.13 -15.01 -3.93
N GLY A 195 -0.80 -15.95 -4.07
CA GLY A 195 -1.36 -16.72 -2.97
C GLY A 195 -2.85 -16.47 -2.83
N ASP A 196 -3.46 -17.08 -1.82
CA ASP A 196 -4.87 -16.89 -1.51
C ASP A 196 -5.09 -15.60 -0.71
N GLU A 197 -6.30 -15.06 -0.78
CA GLU A 197 -6.70 -13.95 0.07
C GLU A 197 -6.67 -14.38 1.55
N VAL A 198 -6.04 -13.57 2.39
CA VAL A 198 -5.96 -13.79 3.83
C VAL A 198 -7.27 -13.35 4.47
N VAL A 199 -8.16 -14.32 4.66
CA VAL A 199 -9.40 -14.10 5.41
C VAL A 199 -9.08 -14.06 6.90
N GLU A 200 -9.21 -12.88 7.49
CA GLU A 200 -9.08 -12.75 8.95
C GLU A 200 -10.28 -13.45 9.61
N TYR A 201 -10.02 -14.59 10.25
CA TYR A 201 -11.02 -15.25 11.06
C TYR A 201 -11.25 -14.42 12.32
N VAL A 202 -12.29 -13.59 12.31
CA VAL A 202 -12.83 -13.05 13.55
C VAL A 202 -13.55 -14.22 14.21
N PRO A 203 -13.06 -14.79 15.33
CA PRO A 203 -13.83 -15.80 16.03
C PRO A 203 -15.15 -15.15 16.41
N VAL A 204 -16.24 -15.64 15.80
CA VAL A 204 -17.58 -15.31 16.26
C VAL A 204 -17.60 -15.69 17.73
N GLN A 205 -17.68 -14.70 18.62
CA GLN A 205 -17.88 -14.99 20.03
C GLN A 205 -19.22 -15.73 20.11
N SER A 206 -19.15 -17.05 20.25
CA SER A 206 -20.35 -17.84 20.53
C SER A 206 -20.96 -17.23 21.79
N PRO A 207 -22.25 -16.88 21.80
CA PRO A 207 -22.90 -16.41 23.01
C PRO A 207 -22.60 -17.42 24.13
N TYR A 208 -22.12 -16.90 25.26
CA TYR A 208 -21.77 -17.74 26.39
C TYR A 208 -23.07 -18.36 26.93
N VAL A 209 -23.24 -19.66 26.71
CA VAL A 209 -24.29 -20.45 27.35
C VAL A 209 -23.71 -21.02 28.65
N PRO A 210 -24.25 -20.64 29.83
CA PRO A 210 -23.80 -21.16 31.12
C PRO A 210 -24.01 -22.68 31.22
N PRO A 211 -23.28 -23.40 32.07
CA PRO A 211 -23.52 -24.83 32.31
C PRO A 211 -24.96 -25.10 32.80
N PRO A 212 -25.58 -26.25 32.45
CA PRO A 212 -26.95 -26.60 32.84
C PRO A 212 -27.26 -26.41 34.33
N LEU A 213 -26.35 -26.86 35.22
CA LEU A 213 -26.52 -26.72 36.65
C LEU A 213 -26.51 -25.26 37.11
N GLN A 214 -25.73 -24.41 36.45
CA GLN A 214 -25.71 -22.98 36.75
C GLN A 214 -27.04 -22.32 36.37
N GLN A 215 -27.55 -22.61 35.16
CA GLN A 215 -28.84 -22.07 34.72
C GLN A 215 -29.99 -22.43 35.67
N VAL A 216 -30.01 -23.68 36.17
CA VAL A 216 -31.00 -24.14 37.16
C VAL A 216 -30.83 -23.44 38.50
N ASN A 217 -29.59 -23.28 38.99
CA ASN A 217 -29.32 -22.55 40.22
C ASN A 217 -29.74 -21.07 40.12
N ASP A 218 -29.69 -20.51 38.91
CA ASP A 218 -30.11 -19.14 38.59
C ASP A 218 -31.64 -19.03 38.34
N GLY A 219 -32.39 -20.12 38.49
CA GLY A 219 -33.87 -20.14 38.46
C GLY A 219 -34.50 -20.63 37.16
N THR A 220 -33.70 -21.10 36.20
CA THR A 220 -34.19 -21.72 34.95
C THR A 220 -34.78 -23.10 35.25
N ALA A 221 -35.96 -23.42 34.71
CA ALA A 221 -36.51 -24.77 34.89
C ALA A 221 -35.67 -25.79 34.09
N PRO A 222 -35.53 -27.05 34.55
CA PRO A 222 -34.72 -28.05 33.87
C PRO A 222 -35.01 -28.22 32.38
N GLN A 223 -36.29 -28.13 31.98
CA GLN A 223 -36.74 -28.23 30.59
C GLN A 223 -36.43 -27.00 29.72
N ASP A 224 -36.11 -25.86 30.34
CA ASP A 224 -35.84 -24.58 29.67
C ASP A 224 -34.33 -24.29 29.60
N VAL A 225 -33.49 -25.25 30.00
CA VAL A 225 -32.03 -25.11 29.94
C VAL A 225 -31.57 -25.02 28.49
N GLU A 226 -30.84 -23.95 28.18
CA GLU A 226 -30.24 -23.77 26.87
C GLU A 226 -28.95 -24.57 26.76
N CYS A 227 -28.80 -25.30 25.65
CA CYS A 227 -27.58 -26.01 25.30
C CYS A 227 -26.79 -25.24 24.24
N ARG A 228 -25.46 -25.36 24.30
CA ARG A 228 -24.58 -24.87 23.22
C ARG A 228 -24.93 -25.58 21.92
N GLN A 229 -24.71 -24.89 20.80
CA GLN A 229 -24.96 -25.43 19.47
C GLN A 229 -24.29 -26.81 19.29
N GLY A 230 -25.07 -27.78 18.82
CA GLY A 230 -24.62 -29.17 18.62
C GLY A 230 -24.76 -30.10 19.83
N LEU A 231 -25.25 -29.59 20.97
CA LEU A 231 -25.65 -30.39 22.11
C LEU A 231 -27.17 -30.43 22.24
N GLU A 232 -27.67 -31.53 22.76
CA GLU A 232 -29.06 -31.81 23.03
C GLU A 232 -29.31 -31.82 24.55
N LEU A 233 -30.41 -31.19 24.96
CA LEU A 233 -30.86 -31.23 26.34
C LEU A 233 -31.47 -32.60 26.63
N VAL A 234 -31.02 -33.23 27.72
CA VAL A 234 -31.64 -34.43 28.29
C VAL A 234 -31.89 -34.22 29.77
N ILE A 235 -32.98 -34.77 30.28
CA ILE A 235 -33.29 -34.70 31.72
C ILE A 235 -33.00 -36.07 32.31
N ARG A 236 -32.05 -36.14 33.25
CA ARG A 236 -31.77 -37.40 33.95
C ARG A 236 -33.01 -37.86 34.71
N VAL A 237 -33.16 -39.16 34.93
CA VAL A 237 -34.19 -39.71 35.83
C VAL A 237 -34.15 -39.14 37.25
N THR A 238 -33.02 -38.52 37.63
CA THR A 238 -32.87 -37.77 38.89
C THR A 238 -33.42 -36.33 38.83
N GLY A 239 -34.00 -35.91 37.71
CA GLY A 239 -34.53 -34.57 37.45
C GLY A 239 -33.48 -33.51 37.07
N GLN A 240 -32.20 -33.88 36.97
CA GLN A 240 -31.12 -32.94 36.66
C GLN A 240 -30.92 -32.82 35.13
N PRO A 241 -30.88 -31.59 34.57
CA PRO A 241 -30.63 -31.41 33.15
C PRO A 241 -29.15 -31.60 32.82
N ALA A 242 -28.89 -32.12 31.62
CA ALA A 242 -27.57 -32.22 31.05
C ALA A 242 -27.62 -31.91 29.54
N CYS A 243 -26.61 -31.20 29.04
CA CYS A 243 -26.39 -31.02 27.61
C CYS A 243 -25.37 -32.05 27.14
N VAL A 244 -25.75 -32.93 26.23
CA VAL A 244 -24.90 -34.01 25.70
C VAL A 244 -24.94 -34.02 24.18
N TYR A 245 -24.00 -34.71 23.53
CA TYR A 245 -24.10 -34.91 22.08
C TYR A 245 -25.33 -35.78 21.74
N PRO A 246 -25.99 -35.57 20.58
CA PRO A 246 -27.17 -36.34 20.19
C PRO A 246 -27.00 -37.86 20.25
N PHE A 247 -25.86 -38.37 19.77
CA PHE A 247 -25.54 -39.80 19.86
C PHE A 247 -25.48 -40.32 21.32
N THR A 248 -24.99 -39.50 22.24
CA THR A 248 -24.98 -39.81 23.67
C THR A 248 -26.39 -39.75 24.24
N ALA A 249 -27.22 -38.79 23.82
CA ALA A 249 -28.62 -38.69 24.24
C ALA A 249 -29.39 -39.98 23.90
N ASP A 250 -29.25 -40.46 22.67
CA ASP A 250 -29.89 -41.71 22.22
C ASP A 250 -29.44 -42.92 23.05
N THR A 251 -28.15 -42.99 23.35
CA THR A 251 -27.60 -44.06 24.20
C THR A 251 -28.18 -44.01 25.62
N LEU A 252 -28.28 -42.81 26.20
CA LEU A 252 -28.82 -42.62 27.55
C LEU A 252 -30.31 -42.94 27.62
N ARG A 253 -31.09 -42.60 26.59
CA ARG A 253 -32.52 -42.96 26.47
C ARG A 253 -32.70 -44.47 26.34
N ALA A 254 -31.89 -45.13 25.51
CA ALA A 254 -31.94 -46.59 25.35
C ALA A 254 -31.61 -47.34 26.66
N TRP A 255 -30.79 -46.74 27.53
CA TRP A 255 -30.48 -47.27 28.85
C TRP A 255 -31.46 -46.84 29.94
N GLY A 256 -32.47 -46.01 29.63
CA GLY A 256 -33.45 -45.52 30.60
C GLY A 256 -32.85 -44.61 31.67
N LEU A 257 -31.76 -43.90 31.35
CA LEU A 257 -31.08 -43.00 32.30
C LEU A 257 -31.53 -41.54 32.17
N VAL A 258 -32.18 -41.20 31.07
CA VAL A 258 -32.71 -39.87 30.77
C VAL A 258 -34.05 -39.97 30.06
N GLU A 259 -34.83 -38.90 30.18
CA GLU A 259 -36.03 -38.59 29.39
C GLU A 259 -35.70 -37.55 28.31
#